data_AF-A0A0B2UNA8-F1
#
_entry.id   AF-A0A0B2UNA8-F1
#
_cell.length_a   1.000
_cell.length_b   1.000
_cell.length_c   1.000
_cell.angle_alpha   90.00
_cell.angle_beta   90.00
_cell.angle_gamma   90.00
#
_symmetry.space_group_name_H-M   'P 1'
#
loop_
_entity.id
_entity.type
_entity.pdbx_description
1 polymer ?
#
loop_
_entity_poly.entity_id
_entity_poly.type
_entity_poly.pdbx_seq_one_letter_code
_entity_poly.pdbx_strand_id
1 'polypeptide(L)'
;MIPIDNIRVLRFESQDCGKYSATKTWGMAQMPIWWASDVTRCISSKVRKKRANIVIDTDSDPKHGFTVIDLDAFMDAVKSLIDYTVIIVDSINL
;
A
#
# COMPACT_ATOMS: atom_id res chain seq x y z
N MET A 1 -8.86 -2.16 14.09
CA MET A 1 -9.83 -2.07 12.97
C MET A 1 -9.88 -0.62 12.56
N ILE A 2 -9.74 -0.29 11.26
CA ILE A 2 -9.74 1.10 10.77
C ILE A 2 -11.15 1.42 10.27
N PRO A 3 -11.86 2.39 10.85
CA PRO A 3 -13.13 2.86 10.31
C PRO A 3 -12.92 3.48 8.93
N ILE A 4 -13.73 3.09 7.94
CA ILE A 4 -13.60 3.57 6.56
C ILE A 4 -13.79 5.09 6.47
N ASP A 5 -14.68 5.65 7.29
CA ASP A 5 -14.97 7.09 7.35
C ASP A 5 -13.79 7.94 7.82
N ASN A 6 -12.79 7.31 8.45
CA ASN A 6 -11.58 8.00 8.90
C ASN A 6 -10.48 8.01 7.83
N ILE A 7 -10.65 7.30 6.71
CA ILE A 7 -9.66 7.28 5.64
C ILE A 7 -9.65 8.64 4.96
N ARG A 8 -8.48 9.27 4.90
CA ARG A 8 -8.26 10.58 4.27
C ARG A 8 -7.44 10.46 3.00
N VAL A 9 -6.40 9.64 3.05
CA VAL A 9 -5.51 9.39 1.91
C VAL A 9 -5.29 7.90 1.75
N LEU A 10 -5.50 7.41 0.54
CA LEU A 10 -5.09 6.08 0.13
C LEU A 10 -3.95 6.21 -0.86
N ARG A 11 -2.77 5.72 -0.47
CA ARG A 11 -1.61 5.65 -1.36
C ARG A 11 -1.43 4.22 -1.83
N PHE A 12 -1.10 4.02 -3.09
CA PHE A 12 -0.75 2.71 -3.59
C PHE A 12 0.50 2.76 -4.47
N GLU A 13 1.22 1.65 -4.53
CA GLU A 13 2.35 1.49 -5.43
C GLU A 13 2.45 0.04 -5.88
N SER A 14 2.62 -0.19 -7.18
CA SER A 14 2.89 -1.54 -7.70
C SER A 14 4.23 -2.06 -7.18
N GLN A 15 4.27 -3.32 -6.75
CA GLN A 15 5.52 -3.95 -6.32
C GLN A 15 6.38 -4.28 -7.55
N ASP A 16 7.20 -3.31 -7.97
CA ASP A 16 8.12 -3.48 -9.09
C ASP A 16 9.53 -3.83 -8.64
N CYS A 17 10.18 -4.69 -9.43
CA CYS A 17 11.43 -5.29 -9.00
C CYS A 17 12.63 -4.32 -8.92
N GLY A 18 12.48 -3.12 -9.47
CA GLY A 18 13.50 -2.09 -9.50
C GLY A 18 13.60 -1.22 -8.25
N LYS A 19 12.63 -1.30 -7.32
CA LYS A 19 12.53 -0.34 -6.19
C LYS A 19 12.90 -0.92 -4.83
N TYR A 20 13.28 -2.20 -4.74
CA TYR A 20 13.50 -2.90 -3.47
C TYR A 20 14.55 -2.29 -2.54
N SER A 21 15.55 -1.58 -3.06
CA SER A 21 16.59 -0.95 -2.25
C SER A 21 16.06 0.19 -1.37
N ALA A 22 14.96 0.83 -1.77
CA ALA A 22 14.31 1.89 -1.00
C ALA A 22 13.26 1.35 0.00
N THR A 23 13.02 0.04 -0.01
CA THR A 23 11.86 -0.56 0.61
C THR A 23 12.23 -1.43 1.80
N LYS A 24 11.96 -0.99 3.03
CA LYS A 24 12.17 -1.87 4.21
C LYS A 24 11.24 -3.07 4.14
N THR A 25 11.83 -4.27 4.28
CA THR A 25 11.13 -5.55 4.25
C THR A 25 10.03 -5.63 5.31
N TRP A 26 10.27 -5.06 6.49
CA TRP A 26 9.32 -4.94 7.58
C TRP A 26 9.78 -3.81 8.52
N GLY A 27 8.85 -2.97 9.00
CA GLY A 27 9.11 -1.99 10.06
C GLY A 27 8.77 -0.55 9.68
N MET A 28 9.04 0.37 10.61
CA MET A 28 8.86 1.80 10.42
C MET A 28 9.82 2.28 9.30
N ALA A 29 9.26 2.84 8.23
CA ALA A 29 10.03 3.59 7.24
C ALA A 29 10.67 4.85 7.88
N GLN A 30 11.36 5.69 7.09
CA GLN A 30 11.79 7.01 7.61
C GLN A 30 10.59 7.86 8.03
N MET A 31 9.43 7.63 7.41
CA MET A 31 8.12 8.05 7.90
C MET A 31 7.47 6.97 8.79
N PRO A 32 6.58 7.34 9.74
CA PRO A 32 5.88 6.42 10.64
C PRO A 32 4.81 5.58 9.92
N ILE A 33 5.19 4.88 8.86
CA ILE A 33 4.36 3.95 8.10
C ILE A 33 4.80 2.54 8.46
N TRP A 34 3.87 1.70 8.92
CA TRP A 34 4.11 0.29 9.13
C TRP A 34 3.60 -0.49 7.94
N TRP A 35 4.51 -1.15 7.23
CA TRP A 35 4.13 -2.00 6.11
C TRP A 35 5.13 -3.15 5.94
N ALA A 36 4.67 -4.18 5.24
CA ALA A 36 5.44 -5.40 4.98
C ALA A 36 5.75 -5.49 3.49
N SER A 37 6.98 -5.15 3.10
CA SER A 37 7.48 -5.42 1.75
C SER A 37 8.08 -6.81 1.73
N ASP A 38 7.49 -7.74 1.00
CA ASP A 38 8.05 -9.08 0.92
C ASP A 38 9.11 -9.15 -0.19
N VAL A 39 10.36 -8.89 0.19
CA VAL A 39 11.55 -8.93 -0.70
C VAL A 39 11.89 -10.33 -1.20
N THR A 40 11.28 -11.40 -0.67
CA THR A 40 11.46 -12.74 -1.25
C THR A 40 10.70 -12.91 -2.57
N ARG A 41 9.88 -11.92 -2.96
CA ARG A 41 9.03 -11.94 -4.16
C ARG A 41 9.74 -11.53 -5.45
N CYS A 42 10.95 -10.99 -5.36
CA CYS A 42 11.83 -10.74 -6.53
C CYS A 42 12.52 -12.03 -7.01
N ILE A 43 12.40 -13.12 -6.25
CA ILE A 43 13.02 -14.39 -6.59
C ILE A 43 12.24 -14.98 -7.77
N SER A 44 12.95 -15.11 -8.90
CA SER A 44 12.48 -15.38 -10.26
C SER A 44 11.58 -16.62 -10.49
N SER A 45 11.19 -17.39 -9.47
CA SER A 45 10.62 -18.73 -9.62
C SER A 45 9.11 -18.85 -9.43
N LYS A 46 8.39 -17.80 -9.04
CA LYS A 46 6.93 -17.85 -8.85
C LYS A 46 6.22 -16.77 -9.65
N VAL A 47 5.14 -17.18 -10.33
CA VAL A 47 4.22 -16.35 -11.13
C VAL A 47 4.10 -14.94 -10.54
N ARG A 48 4.53 -13.93 -11.31
CA ARG A 48 4.44 -12.51 -10.97
C ARG A 48 2.96 -12.13 -10.89
N LYS A 49 2.34 -12.31 -9.72
CA LYS A 49 1.00 -11.76 -9.46
C LYS A 49 1.16 -10.25 -9.32
N LYS A 50 0.28 -9.47 -9.99
CA LYS A 50 0.22 -8.00 -9.99
C LYS A 50 -0.08 -7.46 -8.58
N ARG A 51 0.89 -7.57 -7.67
CA ARG A 51 0.76 -7.14 -6.28
C ARG A 51 1.05 -5.65 -6.15
N ALA A 52 0.33 -5.00 -5.25
CA ALA A 52 0.55 -3.59 -4.93
C ALA A 52 0.57 -3.38 -3.42
N ASN A 53 1.39 -2.44 -2.98
CA ASN A 53 1.37 -1.92 -1.63
C ASN A 53 0.28 -0.87 -1.51
N ILE A 54 -0.45 -0.89 -0.41
CA ILE A 54 -1.46 0.10 -0.04
C ILE A 54 -1.02 0.71 1.29
N VAL A 55 -1.15 2.03 1.41
CA VAL A 55 -1.01 2.76 2.67
C VAL A 55 -2.28 3.57 2.89
N ILE A 56 -2.91 3.34 4.03
CA ILE A 56 -4.09 4.05 4.51
C ILE A 56 -3.63 5.10 5.51
N ASP A 57 -3.99 6.34 5.23
CA ASP A 57 -3.78 7.52 6.07
C ASP A 57 -5.11 7.93 6.70
N THR A 58 -5.15 7.95 8.02
CA THR A 58 -6.31 8.36 8.82
C THR A 58 -6.03 9.61 9.65
N ASP A 59 -5.08 10.45 9.21
CA ASP A 59 -4.52 11.58 9.97
C ASP A 59 -3.93 11.17 11.34
N SER A 60 -3.65 9.89 11.51
CA SER A 60 -3.05 9.31 12.71
C SER A 60 -1.75 8.61 12.37
N ASP A 61 -0.70 8.92 13.13
CA ASP A 61 0.54 8.15 13.09
C ASP A 61 0.52 7.04 14.15
N PRO A 62 0.97 5.82 13.82
CA PRO A 62 1.50 5.42 12.53
C PRO A 62 0.44 5.09 11.47
N LYS A 63 0.76 5.34 10.19
CA LYS A 63 -0.06 4.97 9.04
C LYS A 63 -0.04 3.45 8.81
N HIS A 64 -1.13 2.93 8.27
CA HIS A 64 -1.34 1.50 8.11
C HIS A 64 -1.05 1.03 6.69
N GLY A 65 -0.09 0.12 6.50
CA GLY A 65 0.23 -0.43 5.19
C GLY A 65 0.07 -1.94 5.08
N PHE A 66 -0.32 -2.41 3.89
CA PHE A 66 -0.48 -3.83 3.55
C PHE A 66 -0.29 -4.08 2.05
N THR A 67 -0.26 -5.35 1.63
CA THR A 67 -0.14 -5.72 0.21
C THR A 67 -1.42 -6.37 -0.30
N VAL A 68 -1.85 -5.99 -1.50
CA VAL A 68 -2.95 -6.63 -2.25
C VAL A 68 -2.43 -7.44 -3.42
N ILE A 69 -3.17 -8.48 -3.82
CA ILE A 69 -2.81 -9.38 -4.94
C ILE A 69 -3.31 -8.87 -6.28
N ASP A 70 -4.39 -8.08 -6.24
CA ASP A 70 -5.06 -7.50 -7.39
C ASP A 70 -5.41 -6.06 -7.04
N LEU A 71 -4.63 -5.12 -7.58
CA LEU A 71 -4.82 -3.69 -7.33
C LEU A 71 -6.13 -3.20 -7.95
N ASP A 72 -6.46 -3.65 -9.16
CA ASP A 72 -7.63 -3.17 -9.90
C ASP A 72 -8.91 -3.57 -9.15
N ALA A 73 -9.03 -4.85 -8.78
CA ALA A 73 -10.17 -5.33 -8.00
C ALA A 73 -10.27 -4.66 -6.61
N PHE A 74 -9.13 -4.39 -5.97
CA PHE A 74 -9.11 -3.67 -4.71
C PHE A 74 -9.60 -2.22 -4.87
N MET A 75 -9.12 -1.51 -5.89
CA MET A 75 -9.52 -0.12 -6.14
C MET A 75 -11.00 -0.03 -6.49
N ASP A 76 -11.54 -0.96 -7.27
CA ASP A 76 -12.97 -1.01 -7.60
C ASP A 76 -13.83 -1.22 -6.34
N ALA A 77 -13.43 -2.15 -5.47
CA ALA A 77 -14.14 -2.38 -4.21
C ALA A 77 -14.04 -1.17 -3.27
N VAL A 78 -12.83 -0.62 -3.09
CA VAL A 78 -12.62 0.49 -2.16
C VAL A 78 -13.30 1.76 -2.60
N LYS A 79 -13.29 2.10 -3.89
CA LYS A 79 -14.02 3.26 -4.43
C LYS A 79 -15.52 3.20 -4.17
N SER A 80 -16.09 2.01 -4.00
CA SER A 80 -17.51 1.86 -3.64
C SER A 80 -17.80 2.09 -2.15
N LEU A 81 -16.75 2.12 -1.31
CA LEU A 81 -16.85 2.21 0.14
C LEU A 81 -16.37 3.55 0.72
N ILE A 82 -15.37 4.18 0.09
CA ILE A 82 -14.79 5.44 0.58
C ILE A 82 -15.57 6.65 0.09
N ASP A 83 -15.54 7.71 0.89
CA ASP A 83 -16.13 9.01 0.54
C ASP A 83 -15.37 9.66 -0.65
N TYR A 84 -16.06 10.51 -1.43
CA TYR A 84 -15.48 11.25 -2.56
C TYR A 84 -14.38 12.25 -2.14
N THR A 85 -14.31 12.58 -0.85
CA THR A 85 -13.26 13.43 -0.26
C THR A 85 -11.94 12.71 -0.03
N VAL A 86 -11.89 11.38 -0.15
CA VAL A 86 -10.66 10.61 0.02
C VAL A 86 -9.71 10.83 -1.14
N ILE A 87 -8.48 11.24 -0.82
CA ILE A 87 -7.43 11.48 -1.81
C ILE A 87 -6.77 10.15 -2.16
N ILE A 88 -6.72 9.83 -3.45
CA ILE A 88 -6.05 8.63 -3.97
C ILE A 88 -4.74 9.03 -4.65
N VAL A 89 -3.64 8.41 -4.26
CA VAL A 89 -2.29 8.70 -4.78
C VAL A 89 -1.64 7.40 -5.27
N ASP A 90 -1.09 7.41 -6.48
CA ASP A 90 -0.46 6.26 -7.16
C ASP A 90 1.05 6.12 -6.88
N SER A 91 1.52 6.84 -5.86
CA SER A 91 2.90 6.79 -5.38
C SER A 91 2.94 6.79 -3.86
N ILE A 92 3.76 5.89 -3.32
CA ILE A 92 4.18 5.94 -1.92
C ILE A 92 5.51 6.68 -1.92
N ASN A 93 5.47 8.01 -1.93
CA ASN A 93 6.65 8.83 -1.67
C ASN A 93 7.02 8.66 -0.18
N LEU A 94 8.02 7.82 0.09
CA LEU A 94 8.62 7.61 1.40
C LEU A 94 9.73 8.63 1.67
#